data_AF-A0A7X6TWH7-F1
#
_entry.id   AF-A0A7X6TWH7-F1
#
_cell.length_a   1.000
_cell.length_b   1.000
_cell.length_c   1.000
_cell.angle_alpha   90.00
_cell.angle_beta   90.00
_cell.angle_gamma   90.00
#
_symmetry.space_group_name_H-M   'P 1'
#
loop_
_entity.id
_entity.type
_entity.pdbx_description
1 polymer ?
#
loop_
_entity_poly.entity_id
_entity_poly.type
_entity_poly.pdbx_seq_one_letter_code
_entity_poly.pdbx_strand_id
1 'polypeptide(L)' 'MELDTNNHSVFLLYYHLILVTKYRRQVIDDEISD' A
#
# COMPACT_ATOMS: atom_id res chain seq x y z
N MET A 1 -1.89 -14.99 -15.15
CA MET A 1 -2.50 -13.82 -14.48
C MET A 1 -3.84 -14.30 -13.97
N GLU A 2 -3.94 -14.52 -12.66
CA GLU A 2 -5.14 -15.03 -12.01
C GLU A 2 -6.01 -13.83 -11.61
N LEU A 3 -7.31 -13.90 -11.89
CA LEU A 3 -8.27 -12.82 -11.62
C LEU A 3 -9.00 -13.13 -10.32
N ASP A 4 -9.14 -12.12 -9.46
CA ASP A 4 -9.91 -12.24 -8.23
C ASP A 4 -11.40 -11.95 -8.49
N THR A 5 -12.28 -12.48 -7.64
CA THR A 5 -13.72 -12.27 -7.77
C THR A 5 -14.37 -11.98 -6.43
N ASN A 6 -15.49 -11.28 -6.46
CA ASN A 6 -16.48 -11.23 -5.38
C ASN A 6 -17.85 -11.63 -5.96
N ASN A 7 -18.90 -11.66 -5.12
CA ASN A 7 -20.23 -12.14 -5.51
C ASN A 7 -20.85 -11.46 -6.75
N HIS A 8 -20.36 -10.29 -7.15
CA HIS A 8 -20.94 -9.50 -8.24
C HIS A 8 -19.92 -8.98 -9.28
N SER A 9 -18.62 -9.16 -9.05
CA SER A 9 -17.57 -8.61 -9.93
C SER A 9 -16.33 -9.50 -9.98
N VAL A 10 -15.68 -9.52 -11.13
CA VAL A 10 -14.34 -10.08 -11.34
C VAL A 10 -13.38 -8.90 -11.54
N PHE A 11 -12.23 -8.90 -10.87
CA PHE A 11 -11.30 -7.78 -10.89
C PHE A 11 -9.83 -8.20 -10.83
N LEU A 12 -8.97 -7.26 -11.22
CA LEU A 12 -7.52 -7.40 -11.16
C LEU A 12 -6.93 -6.05 -10.77
N LEU A 13 -6.48 -5.95 -9.52
CA LEU A 13 -6.15 -4.68 -8.89
C LEU A 13 -4.64 -4.59 -8.64
N TYR A 14 -3.93 -3.89 -9.52
CA TYR A 14 -2.51 -3.57 -9.33
C TYR A 14 -2.33 -2.08 -9.07
N TYR A 15 -1.82 -1.75 -7.89
CA TYR A 15 -1.60 -0.36 -7.47
C TYR A 15 -0.21 -0.15 -6.91
N HIS A 16 0.40 0.97 -7.27
CA HIS A 16 1.62 1.47 -6.66
C HIS A 16 1.26 2.59 -5.68
N LEU A 17 1.20 2.25 -4.39
CA LEU A 17 0.96 3.23 -3.34
C LEU A 17 2.29 3.81 -2.86
N ILE A 18 2.42 5.14 -2.92
CA ILE A 18 3.59 5.88 -2.44
C ILE A 18 3.10 6.95 -1.47
N LEU A 19 3.69 6.98 -0.28
CA LEU A 19 3.39 7.95 0.77
C LEU A 19 4.70 8.61 1.23
N VAL A 20 4.59 9.84 1.73
CA VAL A 20 5.72 10.60 2.27
C VAL A 20 5.34 11.22 3.60
N THR A 21 6.32 11.38 4.48
CA THR A 21 6.12 12.05 5.76
C THR A 21 5.84 13.54 5.55
N LYS A 22 5.14 14.15 6.51
CA LYS A 22 4.93 15.61 6.50
C LYS A 22 6.28 16.31 6.46
N TYR A 23 6.46 17.23 5.51
CA TYR A 23 7.72 17.94 5.24
C TYR A 23 8.89 17.04 4.79
N ARG A 24 8.63 15.79 4.37
CA ARG A 24 9.64 14.82 3.94
C ARG A 24 10.78 14.63 4.94
N ARG A 25 10.48 14.76 6.24
CA ARG A 25 11.45 14.50 7.29
C ARG A 25 11.74 13.00 7.34
N GLN A 26 13.00 12.63 7.50
CA GLN A 26 13.42 11.25 7.74
C GLN A 26 13.07 10.90 9.19
N VAL A 27 11.81 10.51 9.41
CA VAL A 27 11.25 10.12 10.72
C VAL A 27 10.69 8.70 10.71
N ILE A 28 10.84 8.01 9.58
CA ILE A 28 10.63 6.57 9.44
C ILE A 28 12.04 5.99 9.36
N ASP A 29 12.80 6.17 10.44
CA ASP A 29 14.03 5.47 10.76
C ASP A 29 13.72 4.37 11.80
N ASP A 30 14.74 3.71 12.36
CA ASP A 30 14.69 2.49 13.19
C ASP A 30 13.52 2.40 14.20
N GLU A 31 13.22 1.17 14.66
CA GLU A 31 11.96 0.74 15.28
C GLU A 31 11.17 1.82 16.03
N ILE A 32 10.01 2.16 15.47
CA ILE A 32 9.01 3.05 16.09
C ILE A 32 8.40 2.39 17.37
N SER A 33 8.68 1.12 17.66
CA SER A 33 8.27 0.37 18.86
C SER A 33 9.14 -0.87 19.12
N ASP A 34 9.43 -1.18 20.39
CA ASP A 34 9.77 -2.55 20.85
C ASP A 34 8.62 -3.53 20.56
#